data_AF-A0A2A9FF29-F1
#
_entry.id   AF-A0A2A9FF29-F1
#
_cell.length_a   1.000
_cell.length_b   1.000
_cell.length_c   1.000
_cell.angle_alpha   90.00
_cell.angle_beta   90.00
_cell.angle_gamma   90.00
#
_symmetry.space_group_name_H-M   'P 1'
#
loop_
_entity.id
_entity.type
_entity.pdbx_description
1 polymer ?
#
loop_
_entity_poly.entity_id
_entity_poly.type
_entity_poly.pdbx_seq_one_letter_code
_entity_poly.pdbx_strand_id
1 'polypeptide(L)' 'MNVRTPADDVSVWLTGEFTGRLPASAIEAVVRATRADLDGRIVPDEVGELLYRMARARLQRILAG' A
#
# COMPACT_ATOMS: atom_id res chain seq x y z
N MET A 1 -9.00 11.44 18.64
CA MET A 1 -9.24 11.20 17.20
C MET A 1 -8.07 10.36 16.71
N ASN A 2 -8.25 9.08 16.38
CA ASN A 2 -7.16 8.28 15.81
C ASN A 2 -6.91 8.80 14.40
N VAL A 3 -5.82 9.54 14.22
CA VAL A 3 -5.38 9.99 12.90
C VAL A 3 -4.89 8.74 12.16
N ARG A 4 -5.65 8.29 11.17
CA ARG A 4 -5.19 7.26 10.24
C ARG A 4 -4.07 7.86 9.39
N THR A 5 -3.00 7.10 9.22
CA THR A 5 -1.93 7.51 8.31
C THR A 5 -2.37 7.25 6.87
N PRO A 6 -1.81 7.96 5.87
CA PRO A 6 -2.07 7.65 4.46
C PRO A 6 -1.83 6.18 4.08
N ALA A 7 -0.92 5.49 4.79
CA ALA A 7 -0.67 4.07 4.59
C ALA A 7 -1.78 3.18 5.14
N ASP A 8 -2.47 3.59 6.21
CA ASP A 8 -3.63 2.86 6.72
C ASP A 8 -4.80 2.96 5.74
N ASP A 9 -5.04 4.15 5.18
CA ASP A 9 -6.11 4.35 4.19
C ASP A 9 -5.84 3.57 2.90
N VAL A 10 -4.58 3.57 2.42
CA VAL A 10 -4.17 2.76 1.26
C VAL A 10 -4.29 1.26 1.56
N SER A 11 -3.95 0.81 2.76
CA SER A 11 -4.10 -0.61 3.15
C SER A 11 -5.56 -1.04 3.13
N VAL A 12 -6.47 -0.21 3.64
CA VAL A 12 -7.92 -0.49 3.63
C VAL A 12 -8.43 -0.57 2.19
N TRP A 13 -8.06 0.40 1.34
CA TRP A 13 -8.49 0.43 -0.05
C TRP A 13 -7.96 -0.78 -0.85
N LEU A 14 -6.67 -1.11 -0.73
CA LEU A 14 -6.08 -2.28 -1.38
C LEU A 14 -6.68 -3.59 -0.86
N THR A 15 -6.97 -3.67 0.44
CA THR A 15 -7.63 -4.85 0.99
C THR A 15 -8.99 -5.07 0.32
N GLY A 16 -9.76 -4.00 0.07
CA GLY A 16 -10.99 -4.07 -0.70
C GLY A 16 -10.77 -4.53 -2.15
N GLU A 17 -9.81 -3.95 -2.87
CA GLU A 17 -9.55 -4.29 -4.28
C GLU A 17 -9.09 -5.75 -4.49
N PHE A 18 -8.27 -6.26 -3.56
CA PHE A 18 -7.69 -7.60 -3.64
C PHE A 18 -8.37 -8.64 -2.75
N THR A 19 -9.53 -8.30 -2.17
CA THR A 19 -10.35 -9.24 -1.39
C THR A 19 -10.62 -10.51 -2.19
N GLY A 20 -10.44 -11.67 -1.56
CA GLY A 20 -10.65 -12.98 -2.18
C GLY A 20 -9.52 -13.44 -3.11
N ARG A 21 -8.51 -12.61 -3.39
CA ARG A 21 -7.31 -12.97 -4.16
C ARG A 21 -6.07 -13.06 -3.28
N LEU A 22 -5.96 -12.18 -2.28
CA LEU A 22 -4.84 -12.14 -1.35
C LEU A 22 -5.33 -11.97 0.09
N PRO A 23 -4.62 -12.55 1.07
CA PRO A 23 -4.92 -12.32 2.48
C PRO A 23 -4.55 -10.87 2.87
N ALA A 24 -5.37 -10.26 3.74
CA ALA A 24 -5.17 -8.88 4.20
C ALA A 24 -3.78 -8.65 4.81
N SER A 25 -3.23 -9.64 5.53
CA SER A 25 -1.88 -9.58 6.10
C SER A 25 -0.77 -9.45 5.06
N ALA A 26 -0.93 -10.05 3.88
CA ALA A 26 0.03 -9.89 2.78
C ALA A 26 -0.04 -8.49 2.17
N ILE A 27 -1.25 -7.93 2.06
CA ILE A 27 -1.48 -6.57 1.56
C ILE A 27 -0.84 -5.54 2.51
N GLU A 28 -1.09 -5.67 3.81
CA GLU A 28 -0.47 -4.81 4.82
C GLU A 28 1.06 -4.88 4.80
N ALA A 29 1.64 -6.07 4.62
CA ALA A 29 3.09 -6.24 4.55
C ALA A 29 3.70 -5.50 3.35
N VAL A 30 3.05 -5.58 2.17
CA VAL A 30 3.48 -4.87 0.96
C VAL A 30 3.35 -3.35 1.13
N VAL A 31 2.28 -2.87 1.76
CA VAL A 31 2.09 -1.44 2.02
C VAL A 31 3.14 -0.91 2.99
N ARG A 32 3.44 -1.64 4.08
CA ARG A 32 4.52 -1.27 5.02
C ARG A 32 5.89 -1.23 4.35
N ALA A 33 6.22 -2.24 3.55
CA ALA A 33 7.48 -2.26 2.80
C ALA A 33 7.58 -1.10 1.81
N THR A 34 6.50 -0.81 1.08
CA THR A 34 6.44 0.32 0.15
C THR A 34 6.58 1.65 0.89
N ARG A 35 6.01 1.79 2.08
CA ARG A 35 6.18 3.00 2.90
C ARG A 35 7.64 3.17 3.33
N ALA A 36 8.28 2.10 3.79
CA ALA A 36 9.69 2.13 4.19
C ALA A 36 10.63 2.50 3.02
N ASP A 37 10.32 2.05 1.79
CA ASP A 37 11.07 2.44 0.59
C ASP A 37 10.93 3.93 0.23
N LEU A 38 9.81 4.54 0.63
CA LEU A 38 9.49 5.96 0.36
C LEU A 38 9.91 6.89 1.49
N ASP A 39 10.07 6.36 2.71
CA ASP A 39 10.50 7.11 3.88
C ASP A 39 11.91 7.67 3.64
N GLY A 40 12.02 9.01 3.60
CA GLY A 40 13.25 9.73 3.27
C GLY A 40 13.44 10.11 1.79
N ARG A 41 12.47 9.85 0.90
CA ARG A 41 12.55 10.22 -0.53
C ARG A 41 11.50 11.23 -1.02
N ILE A 42 10.40 11.48 -0.30
CA ILE A 42 9.24 12.24 -0.83
C ILE A 42 8.55 13.14 0.20
N VAL A 43 8.09 14.30 -0.28
CA VAL A 43 7.36 15.35 0.46
C VAL A 43 5.98 14.83 0.90
N PRO A 44 5.49 15.13 2.13
CA PRO A 44 4.33 14.47 2.75
C PRO A 44 3.02 14.45 1.96
N ASP A 45 2.77 15.41 1.08
CA ASP A 45 1.48 15.56 0.37
C ASP A 45 1.29 14.60 -0.82
N GLU A 46 2.35 13.97 -1.34
CA GLU A 46 2.27 13.06 -2.49
C GLU A 46 2.47 11.57 -2.12
N VAL A 47 2.71 11.30 -0.83
CA VAL A 47 3.09 9.95 -0.35
C VAL A 47 1.98 8.94 -0.56
N GLY A 48 0.71 9.31 -0.33
CA GLY A 48 -0.41 8.37 -0.45
C GLY A 48 -0.61 7.84 -1.87
N GLU A 49 -0.58 8.73 -2.86
CA GLU A 49 -0.78 8.35 -4.26
C GLU A 49 0.40 7.55 -4.82
N LEU A 50 1.65 7.91 -4.46
CA LEU A 50 2.78 7.12 -4.92
C LEU A 50 2.84 5.74 -4.23
N LEU A 51 2.55 5.68 -2.93
CA LEU A 51 2.45 4.42 -2.20
C LEU A 51 1.42 3.50 -2.84
N TYR A 52 0.25 4.05 -3.20
CA TYR A 52 -0.79 3.37 -3.95
C TYR A 52 -0.25 2.80 -5.28
N ARG A 53 0.38 3.65 -6.11
CA ARG A 53 0.85 3.26 -7.45
C ARG A 53 1.90 2.15 -7.36
N MET A 54 2.83 2.26 -6.41
CA MET A 54 3.90 1.27 -6.21
C MET A 54 3.39 -0.05 -5.62
N ALA A 55 2.50 0.00 -4.63
CA ALA A 55 1.89 -1.19 -4.07
C ALA A 55 1.08 -1.95 -5.13
N ARG A 56 0.26 -1.24 -5.92
CA ARG A 56 -0.50 -1.81 -7.03
C ARG A 56 0.41 -2.53 -8.04
N ALA A 57 1.50 -1.89 -8.46
CA ALA A 57 2.46 -2.48 -9.40
C ALA A 57 3.19 -3.72 -8.85
N ARG A 58 3.41 -3.79 -7.53
CA ARG A 58 3.97 -4.99 -6.87
C ARG A 58 2.97 -6.14 -6.86
N LEU A 59 1.72 -5.87 -6.49
CA LEU A 59 0.66 -6.88 -6.43
C LEU A 59 0.35 -7.45 -7.83
N GLN A 60 0.34 -6.63 -8.87
CA GLN A 60 0.17 -7.10 -10.25
C GLN A 60 1.28 -8.06 -10.69
N ARG A 61 2.53 -7.83 -10.27
CA ARG A 61 3.64 -8.75 -10.56
C ARG A 61 3.50 -10.09 -9.81
N ILE A 62 2.98 -10.07 -8.59
CA ILE A 62 2.70 -11.30 -7.82
C ILE A 62 1.58 -12.10 -8.48
N LEU A 63 0.55 -11.44 -9.02
CA LEU A 63 -0.55 -12.13 -9.71
C LEU A 63 -0.19 -12.66 -11.11
N ALA A 64 0.87 -12.13 -11.73
CA ALA A 64 1.31 -12.52 -13.06
C ALA A 64 2.35 -13.65 -13.06
N GLY A 65 2.79 -14.09 -11.89
CA GLY A 65 3.67 -15.26 -11.69
C GLY A 65 2.93 -16.39 -11.01
#